data_AF-A0A535N4V4-F1
#
_entry.id   AF-A0A535N4V4-F1
#
_cell.length_a   1.000
_cell.length_b   1.000
_cell.length_c   1.000
_cell.angle_alpha   90.00
_cell.angle_beta   90.00
_cell.angle_gamma   90.00
#
_symmetry.space_group_name_H-M   'P 1'
#
loop_
_entity.id
_entity.type
_entity.pdbx_description
1 polymer ?
#
loop_
_entity_poly.entity_id
_entity_poly.type
_entity_poly.pdbx_seq_one_letter_code
_entity_poly.pdbx_strand_id
1 'polypeptide(L)'
;MAALEPSLLTTDRVIALQRQYGNQFVLGLLHPPVTSLQRDTGSALDKSSTAAERKELKVLRDSVASLSADELKEAFKGKDKVAVPADDVRFGAEIDAKLHQGLQNVAGNIFSEKGFTFDTVTNLPLDLTPFGGANGVYRFSLILRKTAPKRRLIIEQVSSKPPAQLSKQDLEAERKRFQKFDFRLGTDFEGEEAQKLLYTALARVPDSVLAHVRGLTFSRHLQDAGEKGEPGHYDPNTHTIQLFGGALTKLGNSADAGGADWFTFVVTHEIGHATDFESFTDTRRKRDELAQRLKDAQLEARRADPNAGIGKDADAAQKAKDDKVKQLQTELNAAQAAFDTAVQGLDLAKGGARSQSQAFKDAEGKPLTSYGATANVENFAEDFALFVLDPELLKSLRPQAHAYFSKNFK
;
A
#
# COMPACT_ATOMS: atom_id res chain seq x y z
N MET A 1 45.12 -14.34 9.35
CA MET A 1 44.49 -15.34 8.47
C MET A 1 44.15 -14.65 7.16
N ALA A 2 44.70 -15.11 6.04
CA ALA A 2 44.48 -14.48 4.74
C ALA A 2 43.01 -14.70 4.30
N ALA A 3 42.32 -13.62 3.94
CA ALA A 3 40.98 -13.69 3.36
C ALA A 3 41.08 -14.26 1.94
N LEU A 4 40.36 -15.33 1.66
CA LEU A 4 40.25 -15.91 0.31
C LEU A 4 39.24 -15.08 -0.49
N GLU A 5 39.58 -14.76 -1.75
CA GLU A 5 38.68 -14.04 -2.64
C GLU A 5 37.41 -14.85 -2.97
N PRO A 6 36.21 -14.23 -3.06
CA PRO A 6 34.93 -14.93 -3.23
C PRO A 6 34.76 -15.68 -4.55
N SER A 7 35.66 -15.50 -5.53
CA SER A 7 35.52 -16.04 -6.89
C SER A 7 36.00 -17.49 -7.06
N LEU A 8 36.43 -18.18 -5.99
CA LEU A 8 37.08 -19.51 -6.07
C LEU A 8 36.47 -20.60 -5.15
N LEU A 9 35.21 -20.46 -4.74
CA LEU A 9 34.51 -21.53 -4.01
C LEU A 9 33.81 -22.47 -4.99
N THR A 10 34.52 -23.52 -5.41
CA THR A 10 33.90 -24.65 -6.12
C THR A 10 33.05 -25.48 -5.17
N THR A 11 32.00 -26.13 -5.69
CA THR A 11 31.06 -26.96 -4.92
C THR A 11 31.77 -28.02 -4.06
N ASP A 12 32.82 -28.64 -4.60
CA ASP A 12 33.60 -29.66 -3.87
C ASP A 12 34.32 -29.09 -2.64
N ARG A 13 34.75 -27.83 -2.72
CA ARG A 13 35.44 -27.14 -1.64
C ARG A 13 34.49 -26.72 -0.53
N VAL A 14 33.26 -26.33 -0.88
CA VAL A 14 32.18 -26.05 0.07
C VAL A 14 31.79 -27.32 0.83
N ILE A 15 31.66 -28.46 0.14
CA ILE A 15 31.34 -29.76 0.77
C ILE A 15 32.47 -30.21 1.69
N ALA A 16 33.73 -30.02 1.30
CA ALA A 16 34.88 -30.34 2.16
C ALA A 16 34.90 -29.50 3.44
N LEU A 17 34.66 -28.19 3.34
CA LEU A 17 34.59 -27.29 4.50
C LEU A 17 33.38 -27.59 5.39
N GLN A 18 32.25 -27.98 4.81
CA GLN A 18 31.05 -28.39 5.55
C GLN A 18 31.30 -29.66 6.38
N ARG A 19 32.01 -30.64 5.82
CA ARG A 19 32.38 -31.87 6.52
C ARG A 19 33.39 -31.63 7.65
N GLN A 20 34.32 -30.70 7.44
CA GLN A 20 35.41 -30.45 8.38
C GLN A 20 35.01 -29.52 9.54
N TYR A 21 34.17 -28.51 9.29
CA TYR A 21 33.87 -27.45 10.25
C TYR A 21 32.37 -27.26 10.53
N GLY A 22 31.51 -28.07 9.90
CA GLY A 22 30.07 -28.05 10.10
C GLY A 22 29.34 -26.96 9.31
N ASN A 23 28.02 -27.11 9.20
CA ASN A 23 27.16 -26.24 8.39
C ASN A 23 27.22 -24.77 8.82
N GLN A 24 27.37 -24.50 10.12
CA GLN A 24 27.41 -23.14 10.66
C GLN A 24 28.65 -22.36 10.21
N PHE A 25 29.80 -23.04 10.07
CA PHE A 25 31.02 -22.42 9.58
C PHE A 25 30.91 -22.03 8.09
N VAL A 26 30.31 -22.89 7.27
CA VAL A 26 30.09 -22.61 5.84
C VAL A 26 29.07 -21.49 5.65
N LEU A 27 28.01 -21.45 6.45
CA LEU A 27 27.04 -20.34 6.42
C LEU A 27 27.68 -19.00 6.79
N GLY A 28 28.62 -18.99 7.76
CA GLY A 28 29.38 -17.80 8.15
C GLY A 28 30.42 -17.32 7.13
N LEU A 29 30.83 -18.16 6.19
CA LEU A 29 31.69 -17.77 5.06
C LEU A 29 30.88 -17.21 3.88
N LEU A 30 29.65 -17.68 3.71
CA LEU A 30 28.71 -17.21 2.68
C LEU A 30 28.00 -15.90 3.10
N HIS A 31 27.98 -15.59 4.39
CA HIS A 31 27.47 -14.35 4.96
C HIS A 31 28.61 -13.67 5.72
N PRO A 32 29.39 -12.78 5.08
CA PRO A 32 30.43 -12.06 5.81
C PRO A 32 29.81 -11.35 7.02
N PRO A 33 30.49 -11.35 8.19
CA PRO A 33 29.96 -10.69 9.37
C PRO A 33 29.76 -9.22 9.01
N VAL A 34 28.54 -8.76 9.21
CA VAL A 34 28.18 -7.35 9.09
C VAL A 34 28.89 -6.63 10.23
N THR A 35 30.16 -6.27 10.04
CA THR A 35 30.77 -5.14 10.73
C THR A 35 30.22 -3.87 10.08
N SER A 36 28.92 -3.65 10.20
CA SER A 36 28.41 -2.30 10.31
C SER A 36 28.44 -2.01 11.80
N LEU A 37 29.26 -1.04 12.19
CA LEU A 37 28.90 -0.16 13.28
C LEU A 37 27.39 0.09 13.14
N GLN A 38 26.61 -0.20 14.18
CA GLN A 38 25.25 0.31 14.29
C GLN A 38 25.34 1.84 14.20
N ARG A 39 25.31 2.37 12.97
CA ARG A 39 24.97 3.76 12.73
C ARG A 39 23.59 3.88 13.32
N ASP A 40 23.44 4.77 14.27
CA ASP A 40 22.16 5.18 14.82
C ASP A 40 21.17 5.44 13.66
N THR A 41 20.32 4.46 13.33
CA THR A 41 19.55 4.38 12.06
C THR A 41 18.24 5.14 12.10
N GLY A 42 17.96 5.90 13.17
CA GLY A 42 16.73 6.68 13.27
C GLY A 42 16.64 7.76 12.19
N SER A 43 15.42 7.96 11.66
CA SER A 43 15.10 9.09 10.79
C SER A 43 15.44 10.42 11.50
N ALA A 44 15.71 11.49 10.75
CA ALA A 44 15.87 12.81 11.35
C ALA A 44 14.60 13.26 12.05
N LEU A 45 13.43 12.82 11.56
CA LEU A 45 12.15 12.98 12.27
C LEU A 45 12.21 12.35 13.66
N ASP A 46 12.58 11.07 13.77
CA ASP A 46 12.65 10.37 15.07
C ASP A 46 13.69 10.99 16.01
N LYS A 47 14.84 11.40 15.48
CA LYS A 47 15.94 12.02 16.25
C LYS A 47 15.63 13.45 16.70
N SER A 48 14.81 14.17 15.93
CA SER A 48 14.52 15.59 16.17
C SER A 48 13.14 15.85 16.78
N SER A 49 12.37 14.80 17.09
CA SER A 49 11.04 14.89 17.68
C SER A 49 10.82 13.87 18.79
N THR A 50 9.88 14.15 19.68
CA THR A 50 9.41 13.18 20.67
C THR A 50 8.30 12.30 20.10
N ALA A 51 8.08 11.13 20.70
CA ALA A 51 6.93 10.28 20.32
C ALA A 51 5.58 10.99 20.55
N ALA A 52 5.49 11.90 21.52
CA ALA A 52 4.29 12.69 21.75
C ALA A 52 4.03 13.69 20.61
N GLU A 53 5.08 14.34 20.10
CA GLU A 53 4.98 15.24 18.93
C GLU A 53 4.56 14.47 17.68
N ARG A 54 5.15 13.30 17.43
CA ARG A 54 4.82 12.48 16.26
C ARG A 54 3.39 11.94 16.26
N LYS A 55 2.80 11.76 17.43
CA LYS A 55 1.38 11.38 17.56
C LYS A 55 0.42 12.48 17.09
N GLU A 56 0.86 13.73 17.10
CA GLU A 56 0.06 14.86 16.61
C GLU A 56 0.21 15.09 15.11
N LEU A 57 1.31 14.62 14.52
CA LEU A 57 1.56 14.74 13.09
C LEU A 57 0.49 14.03 12.25
N LYS A 58 0.09 14.73 11.19
CA LYS A 58 -0.77 14.26 10.10
C LYS A 58 -0.02 14.19 8.78
N VAL A 59 -0.40 13.29 7.91
CA VAL A 59 0.08 13.26 6.52
C VAL A 59 -0.76 14.24 5.71
N LEU A 60 -0.10 15.18 5.05
CA LEU A 60 -0.75 16.13 4.17
C LEU A 60 -1.18 15.44 2.87
N ARG A 61 -2.50 15.39 2.64
CA ARG A 61 -3.10 14.85 1.41
C ARG A 61 -3.55 15.92 0.43
N ASP A 62 -3.73 17.15 0.90
CA ASP A 62 -4.03 18.26 0.00
C ASP A 62 -2.86 18.52 -0.95
N SER A 63 -3.19 18.97 -2.16
CA SER A 63 -2.18 19.27 -3.18
C SER A 63 -1.22 20.35 -2.67
N VAL A 64 0.06 20.03 -2.65
CA VAL A 64 1.12 21.05 -2.65
C VAL A 64 1.41 21.41 -4.10
N ALA A 65 1.57 22.69 -4.44
CA ALA A 65 1.91 23.04 -5.81
C ALA A 65 3.23 22.40 -6.23
N SER A 66 3.24 21.87 -7.45
CA SER A 66 4.48 21.36 -8.05
C SER A 66 5.40 22.54 -8.36
N LEU A 67 6.65 22.47 -7.92
CA LEU A 67 7.66 23.47 -8.29
C LEU A 67 8.20 23.18 -9.69
N SER A 68 8.09 24.18 -10.57
CA SER A 68 8.75 24.18 -11.88
C SER A 68 10.28 24.20 -11.75
N ALA A 69 10.97 23.86 -12.83
CA ALA A 69 12.44 23.91 -12.87
C ALA A 69 12.98 25.33 -12.58
N ASP A 70 12.25 26.36 -13.03
CA ASP A 70 12.61 27.76 -12.77
C ASP A 70 12.37 28.14 -11.31
N GLU A 71 11.25 27.72 -10.70
CA GLU A 71 11.00 27.95 -9.27
C GLU A 71 12.02 27.23 -8.39
N LEU A 72 12.44 26.01 -8.75
CA LEU A 72 13.54 25.33 -8.07
C LEU A 72 14.87 26.07 -8.25
N LYS A 73 15.13 26.59 -9.45
CA LYS A 73 16.33 27.39 -9.70
C LYS A 73 16.35 28.66 -8.87
N GLU A 74 15.23 29.38 -8.77
CA GLU A 74 15.10 30.56 -7.92
C GLU A 74 15.25 30.19 -6.43
N ALA A 75 14.65 29.08 -5.97
CA ALA A 75 14.80 28.63 -4.59
C ALA A 75 16.27 28.36 -4.20
N PHE A 76 17.09 27.78 -5.11
CA PHE A 76 18.47 27.39 -4.82
C PHE A 76 19.55 28.38 -5.26
N LYS A 77 19.28 29.26 -6.23
CA LYS A 77 20.24 30.24 -6.77
C LYS A 77 19.83 31.69 -6.53
N GLY A 78 18.59 31.95 -6.15
CA GLY A 78 18.11 33.26 -5.74
C GLY A 78 18.91 33.77 -4.53
N LYS A 79 19.11 35.09 -4.47
CA LYS A 79 19.76 35.74 -3.32
C LYS A 79 18.80 35.96 -2.15
N ASP A 80 17.50 35.90 -2.43
CA ASP A 80 16.45 36.18 -1.46
C ASP A 80 16.15 34.95 -0.60
N LYS A 81 16.04 35.18 0.70
CA LYS A 81 15.58 34.16 1.65
C LYS A 81 14.07 34.20 1.70
N VAL A 82 13.43 33.08 1.42
CA VAL A 82 12.00 32.93 1.66
C VAL A 82 11.82 32.70 3.16
N ALA A 83 10.89 33.42 3.78
CA ALA A 83 10.57 33.24 5.19
C ALA A 83 10.00 31.82 5.41
N VAL A 84 10.68 31.02 6.23
CA VAL A 84 10.19 29.71 6.66
C VAL A 84 9.40 29.89 7.96
N PRO A 85 8.23 29.25 8.13
CA PRO A 85 7.41 29.32 9.35
C PRO A 85 8.01 28.54 10.53
N ALA A 86 9.34 28.54 10.70
CA ALA A 86 10.05 27.75 11.71
C ALA A 86 11.01 28.61 12.53
N ASP A 87 11.11 28.31 13.83
CA ASP A 87 12.11 28.89 14.73
C ASP A 87 13.43 28.12 14.63
N ASP A 88 13.36 26.81 14.34
CA ASP A 88 14.53 25.98 14.06
C ASP A 88 14.29 25.01 12.90
N VAL A 89 15.35 24.76 12.12
CA VAL A 89 15.34 23.83 10.99
C VAL A 89 16.35 22.72 11.24
N ARG A 90 15.95 21.46 11.05
CA ARG A 90 16.78 20.27 11.19
C ARG A 90 16.86 19.55 9.86
N PHE A 91 18.05 19.11 9.49
CA PHE A 91 18.29 18.37 8.26
C PHE A 91 18.68 16.93 8.58
N GLY A 92 18.21 15.99 7.76
CA GLY A 92 18.75 14.64 7.73
C GLY A 92 20.22 14.64 7.32
N ALA A 93 20.98 13.68 7.85
CA ALA A 93 22.42 13.58 7.63
C ALA A 93 22.82 13.40 6.15
N GLU A 94 21.91 12.90 5.32
CA GLU A 94 22.12 12.71 3.87
C GLU A 94 22.07 14.02 3.06
N ILE A 95 21.63 15.13 3.67
CA ILE A 95 21.48 16.42 2.97
C ILE A 95 22.73 17.28 3.19
N ASP A 96 23.49 17.49 2.10
CA ASP A 96 24.64 18.38 2.05
C ASP A 96 24.27 19.82 2.47
N ALA A 97 25.11 20.44 3.31
CA ALA A 97 24.94 21.80 3.83
C ALA A 97 24.71 22.86 2.74
N LYS A 98 25.29 22.68 1.54
CA LYS A 98 25.09 23.62 0.42
C LYS A 98 23.63 23.67 -0.06
N LEU A 99 22.84 22.63 0.21
CA LEU A 99 21.43 22.52 -0.19
C LEU A 99 20.47 23.12 0.84
N HIS A 100 20.94 23.41 2.06
CA HIS A 100 20.08 23.76 3.19
C HIS A 100 19.24 25.01 2.93
N GLN A 101 19.85 26.06 2.39
CA GLN A 101 19.14 27.31 2.09
C GLN A 101 18.07 27.10 1.01
N GLY A 102 18.38 26.34 -0.04
CA GLY A 102 17.43 26.08 -1.12
C GLY A 102 16.24 25.25 -0.66
N LEU A 103 16.47 24.21 0.15
CA LEU A 103 15.41 23.41 0.75
C LEU A 103 14.55 24.19 1.76
N GLN A 104 15.15 25.14 2.49
CA GLN A 104 14.39 26.09 3.31
C GLN A 104 13.50 26.98 2.43
N ASN A 105 14.02 27.49 1.32
CA ASN A 105 13.24 28.30 0.40
C ASN A 105 12.05 27.50 -0.20
N VAL A 106 12.28 26.24 -0.58
CA VAL A 106 11.22 25.30 -0.98
C VAL A 106 10.16 25.17 0.11
N ALA A 107 10.57 24.92 1.36
CA ALA A 107 9.65 24.80 2.48
C ALA A 107 8.84 26.08 2.75
N GLY A 108 9.46 27.26 2.58
CA GLY A 108 8.78 28.55 2.71
C GLY A 108 7.71 28.75 1.63
N ASN A 109 8.01 28.40 0.38
CA ASN A 109 7.08 28.52 -0.75
C ASN A 109 5.84 27.63 -0.53
N ILE A 110 6.05 26.34 -0.27
CA ILE A 110 4.94 25.38 -0.09
C ILE A 110 4.07 25.67 1.14
N PHE A 111 4.62 26.34 2.17
CA PHE A 111 3.85 26.81 3.31
C PHE A 111 2.96 28.01 2.97
N SER A 112 3.48 28.95 2.19
CA SER A 112 2.77 30.19 1.85
C SER A 112 1.49 29.96 1.02
N GLU A 113 1.42 28.83 0.32
CA GLU A 113 0.29 28.45 -0.55
C GLU A 113 -0.88 27.76 0.18
N LYS A 114 -0.90 27.79 1.52
CA LYS A 114 -1.94 27.23 2.41
C LYS A 114 -2.05 25.70 2.48
N GLY A 115 -1.24 24.95 1.74
CA GLY A 115 -1.23 23.48 1.79
C GLY A 115 -0.47 22.92 3.00
N PHE A 116 0.78 23.35 3.21
CA PHE A 116 1.61 22.85 4.31
C PHE A 116 1.33 23.61 5.61
N THR A 117 0.87 22.93 6.66
CA THR A 117 0.45 23.55 7.93
C THR A 117 1.16 22.94 9.14
N PHE A 118 0.95 23.50 10.33
CA PHE A 118 1.54 22.93 11.55
C PHE A 118 1.03 21.52 11.82
N ASP A 119 1.92 20.71 12.40
CA ASP A 119 1.71 19.30 12.71
C ASP A 119 1.40 18.45 11.47
N THR A 120 2.09 18.75 10.36
CA THR A 120 1.96 17.98 9.11
C THR A 120 3.29 17.45 8.59
N VAL A 121 3.20 16.37 7.81
CA VAL A 121 4.28 15.75 7.05
C VAL A 121 3.86 15.67 5.59
N THR A 122 4.76 16.02 4.67
CA THR A 122 4.57 15.84 3.23
C THR A 122 5.87 15.38 2.57
N ASN A 123 5.76 14.67 1.44
CA ASN A 123 6.88 14.23 0.63
C ASN A 123 6.83 14.93 -0.73
N LEU A 124 7.97 15.43 -1.21
CA LEU A 124 8.10 16.08 -2.51
C LEU A 124 9.19 15.38 -3.34
N PRO A 125 8.86 14.88 -4.55
CA PRO A 125 9.86 14.53 -5.54
C PRO A 125 10.56 15.79 -6.07
N LEU A 126 11.88 15.89 -5.90
CA LEU A 126 12.67 17.04 -6.32
C LEU A 126 13.91 16.58 -7.10
N ASP A 127 14.15 17.17 -8.28
CA ASP A 127 15.41 17.01 -9.00
C ASP A 127 16.43 18.07 -8.57
N LEU A 128 17.26 17.72 -7.58
CA LEU A 128 18.31 18.61 -7.08
C LEU A 128 19.68 18.39 -7.74
N THR A 129 19.75 17.57 -8.79
CA THR A 129 21.00 17.30 -9.53
C THR A 129 21.70 18.60 -9.99
N PRO A 130 20.97 19.61 -10.52
CA PRO A 130 21.59 20.88 -10.96
C PRO A 130 22.24 21.70 -9.83
N PHE A 131 21.97 21.37 -8.56
CA PHE A 131 22.48 22.04 -7.37
C PHE A 131 23.43 21.16 -6.56
N GLY A 132 23.80 19.98 -7.10
CA GLY A 132 24.70 19.02 -6.47
C GLY A 132 24.04 18.18 -5.36
N GLY A 133 22.71 18.03 -5.41
CA GLY A 133 21.93 17.07 -4.61
C GLY A 133 21.40 15.90 -5.44
N ALA A 134 20.56 15.05 -4.84
CA ALA A 134 19.95 13.91 -5.53
C ALA A 134 18.67 14.31 -6.27
N ASN A 135 18.42 13.66 -7.41
CA ASN A 135 17.07 13.52 -7.96
C ASN A 135 16.32 12.46 -7.15
N GLY A 136 15.48 12.91 -6.22
CA GLY A 136 15.01 12.07 -5.12
C GLY A 136 13.70 12.55 -4.53
N VAL A 137 13.35 11.98 -3.38
CA VAL A 137 12.16 12.36 -2.62
C VAL A 137 12.61 12.94 -1.29
N TYR A 138 12.07 14.11 -0.96
CA TYR A 138 12.38 14.86 0.24
C TYR A 138 11.14 15.00 1.12
N ARG A 139 11.26 14.67 2.39
CA ARG A 139 10.19 14.77 3.39
C ARG A 139 10.34 16.05 4.18
N PHE A 140 9.24 16.77 4.34
CA PHE A 140 9.13 17.98 5.14
C PHE A 140 8.15 17.70 6.28
N SER A 141 8.61 17.88 7.52
CA SER A 141 7.77 17.75 8.72
C SER A 141 7.78 19.05 9.50
N LEU A 142 6.62 19.66 9.73
CA LEU A 142 6.51 20.90 10.49
C LEU A 142 5.77 20.62 11.80
N ILE A 143 6.48 20.76 12.92
CA ILE A 143 5.97 20.46 14.28
C ILE A 143 5.70 21.76 15.03
N LEU A 144 4.55 21.85 15.69
CA LEU A 144 4.23 22.90 16.65
C LEU A 144 4.40 22.40 18.08
N ARG A 145 5.14 23.16 18.88
CA ARG A 145 5.53 22.84 20.26
C ARG A 145 4.99 23.87 21.22
N LYS A 146 4.75 23.41 22.45
CA LYS A 146 4.35 24.28 23.56
C LYS A 146 5.50 25.16 24.07
N THR A 147 6.73 24.68 23.96
CA THR A 147 7.94 25.37 24.43
C THR A 147 8.87 25.71 23.28
N ALA A 148 9.73 26.73 23.47
CA ALA A 148 10.71 27.12 22.46
C ALA A 148 11.74 26.00 22.18
N PRO A 149 12.22 25.84 20.93
CA PRO A 149 11.68 26.46 19.71
C PRO A 149 10.25 25.95 19.46
N LYS A 150 9.30 26.87 19.23
CA LYS A 150 7.86 26.54 19.12
C LYS A 150 7.55 25.89 17.79
N ARG A 151 8.27 26.27 16.73
CA ARG A 151 8.02 25.79 15.37
C ARG A 151 9.28 25.13 14.86
N ARG A 152 9.23 23.83 14.60
CA ARG A 152 10.37 23.06 14.10
C ARG A 152 10.07 22.50 12.72
N LEU A 153 10.91 22.85 11.75
CA LEU A 153 10.91 22.21 10.44
C LEU A 153 12.00 21.12 10.41
N ILE A 154 11.65 19.94 9.95
CA ILE A 154 12.57 18.83 9.72
C ILE A 154 12.52 18.49 8.23
N ILE A 155 13.67 18.45 7.58
CA ILE A 155 13.81 18.14 6.15
C ILE A 155 14.71 16.92 6.00
N GLU A 156 14.24 15.92 5.27
CA GLU A 156 14.92 14.63 5.10
C GLU A 156 14.98 14.25 3.62
N GLN A 157 16.09 13.66 3.16
CA GLN A 157 16.10 12.93 1.90
C GLN A 157 15.68 11.49 2.21
N VAL A 158 14.47 11.11 1.81
CA VAL A 158 13.89 9.78 2.12
C VAL A 158 14.05 8.79 0.96
N SER A 159 14.39 9.30 -0.23
CA SER A 159 14.89 8.52 -1.35
C SER A 159 15.92 9.32 -2.14
N SER A 160 17.00 8.67 -2.56
CA SER A 160 18.00 9.24 -3.49
C SER A 160 17.66 8.98 -4.97
N LYS A 161 16.48 8.41 -5.24
CA LYS A 161 16.00 8.04 -6.58
C LYS A 161 14.68 8.75 -6.86
N PRO A 162 14.43 9.15 -8.12
CA PRO A 162 13.14 9.69 -8.52
C PRO A 162 12.04 8.64 -8.36
N PRO A 163 10.75 9.05 -8.39
CA PRO A 163 9.62 8.15 -8.51
C PRO A 163 9.88 7.07 -9.59
N ALA A 164 9.76 5.80 -9.19
CA ALA A 164 9.99 4.69 -10.11
C ALA A 164 8.96 4.71 -11.25
N GLN A 165 9.44 4.56 -12.49
CA GLN A 165 8.61 4.29 -13.66
C GLN A 165 8.83 2.84 -14.10
N LEU A 166 7.76 2.11 -14.35
CA LEU A 166 7.87 0.74 -14.85
C LEU A 166 8.40 0.75 -16.30
N SER A 167 9.40 -0.09 -16.57
CA SER A 167 9.82 -0.39 -17.93
C SER A 167 8.77 -1.26 -18.64
N LYS A 168 8.90 -1.42 -19.97
CA LYS A 168 8.03 -2.36 -20.72
C LYS A 168 8.14 -3.80 -20.22
N GLN A 169 9.33 -4.23 -19.81
CA GLN A 169 9.55 -5.57 -19.28
C GLN A 169 8.87 -5.74 -17.92
N ASP A 170 8.93 -4.72 -17.07
CA ASP A 170 8.29 -4.74 -15.75
C ASP A 170 6.76 -4.76 -15.89
N LEU A 171 6.19 -4.07 -16.88
CA LEU A 171 4.75 -4.09 -17.13
C LEU A 171 4.22 -5.48 -17.47
N GLU A 172 4.98 -6.27 -18.24
CA GLU A 172 4.58 -7.65 -18.55
C GLU A 172 4.73 -8.57 -17.32
N ALA A 173 5.72 -8.32 -16.46
CA ALA A 173 5.83 -9.02 -15.18
C ALA A 173 4.65 -8.70 -14.27
N GLU A 174 4.27 -7.42 -14.16
CA GLU A 174 3.11 -6.98 -13.37
C GLU A 174 1.78 -7.48 -13.95
N ARG A 175 1.65 -7.59 -15.28
CA ARG A 175 0.48 -8.23 -15.91
C ARG A 175 0.35 -9.69 -15.50
N LYS A 176 1.44 -10.45 -15.52
CA LYS A 176 1.44 -11.86 -15.05
C LYS A 176 1.12 -11.95 -13.56
N ARG A 177 1.66 -11.01 -12.78
CA ARG A 177 1.38 -10.91 -11.34
C ARG A 177 -0.09 -10.58 -11.07
N PHE A 178 -0.69 -9.68 -11.83
CA PHE A 178 -2.13 -9.37 -11.80
C PHE A 178 -2.98 -10.62 -12.04
N GLN A 179 -2.64 -11.40 -13.08
CA GLN A 179 -3.32 -12.66 -13.39
C GLN A 179 -3.15 -13.74 -12.31
N LYS A 180 -1.97 -13.82 -11.66
CA LYS A 180 -1.70 -14.76 -10.56
C LYS A 180 -2.66 -14.58 -9.36
N PHE A 181 -3.20 -13.38 -9.16
CA PHE A 181 -4.18 -13.08 -8.11
C PHE A 181 -5.63 -13.12 -8.61
N ASP A 182 -5.86 -13.63 -9.82
CA ASP A 182 -7.17 -13.71 -10.48
C ASP A 182 -7.85 -12.34 -10.63
N PHE A 183 -7.07 -11.26 -10.64
CA PHE A 183 -7.61 -9.91 -10.82
C PHE A 183 -8.18 -9.74 -12.23
N ARG A 184 -9.18 -8.87 -12.34
CA ARG A 184 -9.89 -8.60 -13.60
C ARG A 184 -9.89 -7.11 -13.91
N LEU A 185 -9.75 -6.80 -15.20
CA LEU A 185 -10.01 -5.46 -15.71
C LEU A 185 -11.50 -5.38 -16.03
N GLY A 186 -12.18 -4.43 -15.40
CA GLY A 186 -13.54 -4.03 -15.71
C GLY A 186 -13.57 -2.90 -16.74
N THR A 187 -14.67 -2.14 -16.73
CA THR A 187 -14.91 -1.04 -17.68
C THR A 187 -13.78 -0.01 -17.68
N ASP A 188 -13.48 0.54 -18.87
CA ASP A 188 -12.52 1.63 -19.12
C ASP A 188 -11.05 1.37 -18.71
N PHE A 189 -10.68 0.09 -18.53
CA PHE A 189 -9.29 -0.36 -18.36
C PHE A 189 -8.72 -1.12 -19.58
N GLU A 190 -9.40 -1.06 -20.72
CA GLU A 190 -8.99 -1.77 -21.94
C GLU A 190 -7.73 -1.17 -22.60
N GLY A 191 -7.45 0.12 -22.37
CA GLY A 191 -6.32 0.85 -22.95
C GLY A 191 -4.98 0.61 -22.24
N GLU A 192 -3.88 0.56 -23.01
CA GLU A 192 -2.53 0.29 -22.50
C GLU A 192 -2.07 1.29 -21.42
N GLU A 193 -2.35 2.59 -21.60
CA GLU A 193 -1.97 3.62 -20.61
C GLU A 193 -2.73 3.49 -19.28
N ALA A 194 -4.00 3.11 -19.32
CA ALA A 194 -4.79 2.87 -18.12
C ALA A 194 -4.27 1.63 -17.37
N GLN A 195 -3.95 0.55 -18.09
CA GLN A 195 -3.34 -0.64 -17.51
C GLN A 195 -1.96 -0.35 -16.91
N LYS A 196 -1.13 0.43 -17.61
CA LYS A 196 0.19 0.84 -17.13
C LYS A 196 0.10 1.60 -15.82
N LEU A 197 -0.85 2.52 -15.70
CA LEU A 197 -1.10 3.26 -14.47
C LEU A 197 -1.50 2.32 -13.32
N LEU A 198 -2.45 1.40 -13.56
CA LEU A 198 -2.87 0.41 -12.57
C LEU A 198 -1.72 -0.51 -12.14
N TYR A 199 -0.98 -1.07 -13.08
CA TYR A 199 0.15 -1.96 -12.77
C TYR A 199 1.27 -1.23 -12.03
N THR A 200 1.49 0.05 -12.31
CA THR A 200 2.44 0.87 -11.54
C THR A 200 2.01 1.03 -10.09
N ALA A 201 0.71 1.24 -9.84
CA ALA A 201 0.18 1.29 -8.48
C ALA A 201 0.30 -0.07 -7.76
N LEU A 202 -0.10 -1.16 -8.42
CA LEU A 202 -0.06 -2.51 -7.85
C LEU A 202 1.37 -3.02 -7.60
N ALA A 203 2.35 -2.56 -8.36
CA ALA A 203 3.77 -2.87 -8.12
C ALA A 203 4.26 -2.39 -6.74
N ARG A 204 3.57 -1.42 -6.12
CA ARG A 204 3.87 -0.95 -4.75
C ARG A 204 3.26 -1.81 -3.65
N VAL A 205 2.26 -2.63 -3.97
CA VAL A 205 1.52 -3.43 -2.97
C VAL A 205 2.14 -4.82 -2.87
N PRO A 206 2.57 -5.33 -1.69
CA PRO A 206 3.17 -6.65 -1.56
C PRO A 206 2.26 -7.83 -1.96
N ASP A 207 2.86 -8.94 -2.40
CA ASP A 207 2.13 -10.18 -2.73
C ASP A 207 1.33 -10.74 -1.55
N SER A 208 1.84 -10.60 -0.32
CA SER A 208 1.15 -11.02 0.90
C SER A 208 -0.18 -10.29 1.05
N VAL A 209 -0.20 -8.99 0.79
CA VAL A 209 -1.40 -8.15 0.79
C VAL A 209 -2.35 -8.53 -0.36
N LEU A 210 -1.84 -8.64 -1.59
CA LEU A 210 -2.67 -8.96 -2.75
C LEU A 210 -3.35 -10.34 -2.64
N ALA A 211 -2.75 -11.28 -1.90
CA ALA A 211 -3.34 -12.59 -1.63
C ALA A 211 -4.64 -12.52 -0.81
N HIS A 212 -4.84 -11.49 0.01
CA HIS A 212 -6.05 -11.27 0.81
C HIS A 212 -7.24 -10.73 0.00
N VAL A 213 -6.99 -10.26 -1.23
CA VAL A 213 -8.03 -9.62 -2.06
C VAL A 213 -8.15 -10.31 -3.43
N ARG A 214 -7.81 -11.59 -3.51
CA ARG A 214 -7.82 -12.38 -4.76
C ARG A 214 -9.16 -12.28 -5.49
N GLY A 215 -9.11 -12.13 -6.81
CA GLY A 215 -10.32 -12.07 -7.65
C GLY A 215 -10.96 -10.69 -7.77
N LEU A 216 -10.30 -9.65 -7.26
CA LEU A 216 -10.73 -8.26 -7.34
C LEU A 216 -10.86 -7.78 -8.79
N THR A 217 -11.90 -7.01 -9.06
CA THR A 217 -12.08 -6.33 -10.34
C THR A 217 -11.72 -4.85 -10.22
N PHE A 218 -11.00 -4.30 -11.19
CA PHE A 218 -10.67 -2.87 -11.24
C PHE A 218 -11.44 -2.23 -12.41
N SER A 219 -12.29 -1.26 -12.09
CA SER A 219 -13.05 -0.49 -13.08
C SER A 219 -12.67 0.98 -12.99
N ARG A 220 -12.65 1.66 -14.14
CA ARG A 220 -12.46 3.10 -14.23
C ARG A 220 -13.75 3.73 -14.72
N HIS A 221 -13.99 4.97 -14.29
CA HIS A 221 -15.10 5.78 -14.74
C HIS A 221 -14.62 7.16 -15.17
N LEU A 222 -15.29 7.76 -16.15
CA LEU A 222 -14.95 9.09 -16.67
C LEU A 222 -15.40 10.24 -15.75
N GLN A 223 -16.42 10.01 -14.92
CA GLN A 223 -16.87 10.98 -13.93
C GLN A 223 -15.80 11.26 -12.88
N ASP A 224 -15.76 12.50 -12.39
CA ASP A 224 -14.68 12.96 -11.49
C ASP A 224 -14.72 12.29 -10.11
N ALA A 225 -15.90 11.89 -9.63
CA ALA A 225 -16.05 11.30 -8.31
C ALA A 225 -17.25 10.32 -8.23
N GLY A 226 -17.23 9.49 -7.19
CA GLY A 226 -18.34 8.62 -6.80
C GLY A 226 -19.51 9.39 -6.15
N GLU A 227 -20.51 8.65 -5.67
CA GLU A 227 -21.75 9.23 -5.14
C GLU A 227 -21.54 10.14 -3.92
N LYS A 228 -20.44 9.96 -3.17
CA LYS A 228 -20.07 10.75 -1.98
C LYS A 228 -18.92 11.72 -2.27
N GLY A 229 -18.54 11.91 -3.53
CA GLY A 229 -17.43 12.79 -3.91
C GLY A 229 -16.03 12.15 -3.79
N GLU A 230 -15.96 10.83 -3.59
CA GLU A 230 -14.73 10.06 -3.43
C GLU A 230 -14.01 9.79 -4.77
N PRO A 231 -12.66 9.79 -4.80
CA PRO A 231 -11.88 9.49 -6.00
C PRO A 231 -11.78 7.98 -6.31
N GLY A 232 -12.10 7.12 -5.34
CA GLY A 232 -12.15 5.68 -5.50
C GLY A 232 -13.19 5.07 -4.55
N HIS A 233 -13.73 3.91 -4.91
CA HIS A 233 -14.68 3.18 -4.09
C HIS A 233 -14.55 1.67 -4.28
N TYR A 234 -14.29 0.95 -3.20
CA TYR A 234 -14.43 -0.50 -3.14
C TYR A 234 -15.86 -0.92 -2.78
N ASP A 235 -16.48 -1.70 -3.67
CA ASP A 235 -17.78 -2.34 -3.43
C ASP A 235 -17.58 -3.82 -3.02
N PRO A 236 -17.88 -4.20 -1.76
CA PRO A 236 -17.74 -5.57 -1.30
C PRO A 236 -18.76 -6.55 -1.90
N ASN A 237 -19.89 -6.05 -2.42
CA ASN A 237 -20.94 -6.89 -3.03
C ASN A 237 -20.55 -7.37 -4.43
N THR A 238 -19.82 -6.56 -5.17
CA THR A 238 -19.29 -6.96 -6.49
C THR A 238 -17.81 -7.35 -6.45
N HIS A 239 -17.11 -7.06 -5.34
CA HIS A 239 -15.67 -7.21 -5.19
C HIS A 239 -14.93 -6.43 -6.28
N THR A 240 -15.27 -5.15 -6.38
CA THR A 240 -14.80 -4.24 -7.43
C THR A 240 -14.24 -2.98 -6.78
N ILE A 241 -13.05 -2.55 -7.21
CA ILE A 241 -12.55 -1.19 -6.98
C ILE A 241 -12.95 -0.35 -8.19
N GLN A 242 -13.71 0.71 -7.94
CA GLN A 242 -14.10 1.73 -8.90
C GLN A 242 -13.17 2.93 -8.72
N LEU A 243 -12.56 3.40 -9.80
CA LEU A 243 -11.65 4.55 -9.81
C LEU A 243 -12.24 5.67 -10.67
N PHE A 244 -12.29 6.87 -10.11
CA PHE A 244 -12.91 8.05 -10.74
C PHE A 244 -11.85 9.04 -11.24
N GLY A 245 -12.28 10.04 -12.03
CA GLY A 245 -11.40 11.04 -12.62
C GLY A 245 -10.52 11.78 -11.60
N GLY A 246 -11.03 12.02 -10.40
CA GLY A 246 -10.30 12.63 -9.28
C GLY A 246 -9.12 11.82 -8.76
N ALA A 247 -9.07 10.50 -9.00
CA ALA A 247 -7.88 9.69 -8.72
C ALA A 247 -6.70 10.01 -9.66
N LEU A 248 -6.98 10.60 -10.82
CA LEU A 248 -5.99 10.96 -11.84
C LEU A 248 -5.46 12.38 -11.68
N THR A 249 -5.96 13.13 -10.69
CA THR A 249 -5.46 14.46 -10.38
C THR A 249 -3.98 14.38 -10.01
N LYS A 250 -3.16 15.18 -10.70
CA LYS A 250 -1.74 15.30 -10.39
C LYS A 250 -1.57 16.19 -9.17
N LEU A 251 -0.96 15.64 -8.13
CA LEU A 251 -0.52 16.38 -6.94
C LEU A 251 0.98 16.65 -7.05
N GLY A 252 1.45 17.76 -6.48
CA GLY A 252 2.89 18.06 -6.41
C GLY A 252 3.61 17.24 -5.33
N ASN A 253 2.89 16.78 -4.31
CA ASN A 253 3.38 15.88 -3.26
C ASN A 253 3.17 14.40 -3.61
N SER A 254 4.06 13.55 -3.10
CA SER A 254 3.96 12.10 -3.18
C SER A 254 3.35 11.49 -1.93
N ALA A 255 2.72 10.32 -2.11
CA ALA A 255 2.08 9.56 -1.03
C ALA A 255 3.07 8.84 -0.11
N ASP A 256 4.31 8.63 -0.55
CA ASP A 256 5.36 7.92 0.19
C ASP A 256 6.78 8.46 -0.08
N ALA A 257 7.75 7.86 0.60
CA ALA A 257 9.19 8.06 0.40
C ALA A 257 9.71 7.59 -0.96
N GLY A 258 9.01 6.68 -1.65
CA GLY A 258 9.36 6.18 -2.97
C GLY A 258 8.77 6.98 -4.14
N GLY A 259 8.08 8.08 -3.86
CA GLY A 259 7.49 8.96 -4.88
C GLY A 259 6.19 8.46 -5.50
N ALA A 260 5.43 7.60 -4.82
CA ALA A 260 4.11 7.15 -5.26
C ALA A 260 3.18 8.34 -5.49
N ASP A 261 2.44 8.32 -6.59
CA ASP A 261 1.49 9.37 -6.95
C ASP A 261 0.14 9.20 -6.24
N TRP A 262 -0.75 10.16 -6.45
CA TRP A 262 -2.09 10.16 -5.89
C TRP A 262 -2.91 8.95 -6.33
N PHE A 263 -2.82 8.55 -7.60
CA PHE A 263 -3.51 7.38 -8.10
C PHE A 263 -3.07 6.10 -7.37
N THR A 264 -1.76 5.93 -7.16
CA THR A 264 -1.21 4.81 -6.40
C THR A 264 -1.72 4.79 -4.97
N PHE A 265 -1.83 5.96 -4.33
CA PHE A 265 -2.44 6.07 -3.02
C PHE A 265 -3.90 5.63 -3.03
N VAL A 266 -4.73 6.16 -3.94
CA VAL A 266 -6.16 5.81 -4.03
C VAL A 266 -6.33 4.30 -4.25
N VAL A 267 -5.58 3.69 -5.18
CA VAL A 267 -5.61 2.23 -5.38
C VAL A 267 -5.26 1.47 -4.09
N THR A 268 -4.24 1.92 -3.37
CA THR A 268 -3.82 1.26 -2.13
C THR A 268 -4.84 1.45 -0.99
N HIS A 269 -5.47 2.62 -0.91
CA HIS A 269 -6.57 2.94 0.02
C HIS A 269 -7.76 2.01 -0.23
N GLU A 270 -8.19 1.87 -1.47
CA GLU A 270 -9.29 0.98 -1.84
C GLU A 270 -8.95 -0.51 -1.64
N ILE A 271 -7.68 -0.91 -1.79
CA ILE A 271 -7.22 -2.25 -1.38
C ILE A 271 -7.33 -2.39 0.15
N GLY A 272 -7.06 -1.32 0.92
CA GLY A 272 -7.31 -1.27 2.35
C GLY A 272 -8.75 -1.63 2.69
N HIS A 273 -9.72 -0.97 2.06
CA HIS A 273 -11.14 -1.33 2.15
C HIS A 273 -11.39 -2.80 1.77
N ALA A 274 -10.82 -3.28 0.67
CA ALA A 274 -10.97 -4.67 0.27
C ALA A 274 -10.45 -5.67 1.32
N THR A 275 -9.31 -5.40 1.97
CA THR A 275 -8.79 -6.24 3.06
C THR A 275 -9.63 -6.17 4.33
N ASP A 276 -10.29 -5.02 4.59
CA ASP A 276 -11.20 -4.87 5.71
C ASP A 276 -12.43 -5.78 5.57
N PHE A 277 -12.96 -5.86 4.36
CA PHE A 277 -14.13 -6.67 4.01
C PHE A 277 -13.79 -8.12 3.58
N GLU A 278 -12.53 -8.55 3.65
CA GLU A 278 -12.05 -9.86 3.20
C GLU A 278 -12.97 -11.02 3.63
N SER A 279 -13.24 -11.14 4.94
CA SER A 279 -14.06 -12.24 5.48
C SER A 279 -15.50 -12.23 4.96
N PHE A 280 -16.11 -11.04 4.80
CA PHE A 280 -17.43 -10.90 4.20
C PHE A 280 -17.39 -11.33 2.72
N THR A 281 -16.44 -10.80 1.97
CA THR A 281 -16.36 -11.03 0.53
C THR A 281 -16.08 -12.49 0.20
N ASP A 282 -15.15 -13.13 0.89
CA ASP A 282 -14.78 -14.52 0.63
C ASP A 282 -15.93 -15.48 0.92
N THR A 283 -16.59 -15.31 2.07
CA THR A 283 -17.73 -16.16 2.45
C THR A 283 -18.93 -15.92 1.53
N ARG A 284 -19.20 -14.66 1.15
CA ARG A 284 -20.24 -14.30 0.18
C ARG A 284 -19.99 -14.96 -1.17
N ARG A 285 -18.79 -14.78 -1.74
CA ARG A 285 -18.43 -15.33 -3.05
C ARG A 285 -18.51 -16.85 -3.08
N LYS A 286 -18.05 -17.52 -2.03
CA LYS A 286 -18.13 -18.98 -1.92
C LYS A 286 -19.58 -19.46 -1.87
N ARG A 287 -20.44 -18.79 -1.09
CA ARG A 287 -21.88 -19.07 -1.06
C ARG A 287 -22.50 -18.87 -2.45
N ASP A 288 -22.22 -17.76 -3.11
CA ASP A 288 -22.81 -17.41 -4.41
C ASP A 288 -22.36 -18.40 -5.50
N GLU A 289 -21.08 -18.80 -5.51
CA GLU A 289 -20.55 -19.83 -6.44
C GLU A 289 -21.28 -21.17 -6.24
N LEU A 290 -21.42 -21.62 -4.99
CA LEU A 290 -22.11 -22.88 -4.67
C LEU A 290 -23.59 -22.84 -5.03
N ALA A 291 -24.26 -21.69 -4.81
CA ALA A 291 -25.65 -21.50 -5.22
C ALA A 291 -25.81 -21.61 -6.74
N GLN A 292 -24.89 -21.02 -7.50
CA GLN A 292 -24.90 -21.11 -8.95
C GLN A 292 -24.62 -22.55 -9.43
N ARG A 293 -23.60 -23.22 -8.86
CA ARG A 293 -23.30 -24.63 -9.18
C ARG A 293 -24.45 -25.58 -8.86
N LEU A 294 -25.16 -25.34 -7.74
CA LEU A 294 -26.35 -26.10 -7.37
C LEU A 294 -27.46 -25.90 -8.41
N LYS A 295 -27.73 -24.66 -8.83
CA LYS A 295 -28.72 -24.35 -9.86
C LYS A 295 -28.39 -25.05 -11.18
N ASP A 296 -27.13 -25.03 -11.60
CA ASP A 296 -26.68 -25.70 -12.82
C ASP A 296 -26.80 -27.23 -12.70
N ALA A 297 -26.41 -27.81 -11.56
CA ALA A 297 -26.57 -29.25 -11.31
C ALA A 297 -28.05 -29.68 -11.27
N GLN A 298 -28.94 -28.87 -10.71
CA GLN A 298 -30.38 -29.12 -10.73
C GLN A 298 -30.95 -29.07 -12.15
N LEU A 299 -30.47 -28.14 -12.98
CA LEU A 299 -30.84 -28.07 -14.39
C LEU A 299 -30.35 -29.30 -15.16
N GLU A 300 -29.11 -29.73 -14.93
CA GLU A 300 -28.53 -30.97 -15.50
C GLU A 300 -29.30 -32.22 -15.06
N ALA A 301 -29.70 -32.31 -13.78
CA ALA A 301 -30.47 -33.42 -13.23
C ALA A 301 -31.87 -33.55 -13.85
N ARG A 302 -32.45 -32.44 -14.30
CA ARG A 302 -33.76 -32.41 -14.98
C ARG A 302 -33.69 -32.68 -16.48
N ARG A 303 -32.51 -32.56 -17.09
CA ARG A 303 -32.33 -32.86 -18.52
C ARG A 303 -32.33 -34.37 -18.72
N ALA A 304 -33.26 -34.85 -19.55
CA ALA A 304 -33.22 -36.21 -20.08
C ALA A 304 -31.87 -36.42 -20.79
N ASP A 305 -31.19 -37.52 -20.46
CA ASP A 305 -29.97 -37.92 -21.13
C ASP A 305 -30.34 -38.81 -22.32
N PRO A 306 -30.24 -38.32 -23.57
CA PRO A 306 -30.59 -39.10 -24.75
C PRO A 306 -29.67 -40.30 -24.99
N ASN A 307 -28.53 -40.36 -24.28
CA ASN A 307 -27.56 -41.45 -24.33
C ASN A 307 -27.56 -42.30 -23.05
N ALA A 308 -28.43 -42.02 -22.07
CA ALA A 308 -28.58 -42.92 -20.94
C ALA A 308 -29.15 -44.24 -21.47
N GLY A 309 -28.37 -45.32 -21.33
CA GLY A 309 -28.79 -46.67 -21.68
C GLY A 309 -30.09 -47.06 -20.97
N ILE A 310 -30.69 -48.17 -21.35
CA ILE A 310 -31.98 -48.60 -20.78
C ILE A 310 -31.74 -49.42 -19.50
N GLY A 311 -32.52 -49.20 -18.44
CA GLY A 311 -32.46 -49.99 -17.20
C GLY A 311 -31.40 -49.50 -16.20
N LYS A 312 -30.62 -50.40 -15.61
CA LYS A 312 -29.73 -50.12 -14.46
C LYS A 312 -28.72 -48.99 -14.70
N ASP A 313 -28.29 -48.80 -15.95
CA ASP A 313 -27.31 -47.77 -16.31
C ASP A 313 -27.91 -46.35 -16.31
N ALA A 314 -29.18 -46.20 -16.75
CA ALA A 314 -29.93 -44.95 -16.59
C ALA A 314 -30.19 -44.62 -15.12
N ASP A 315 -30.55 -45.63 -14.32
CA ASP A 315 -30.80 -45.45 -12.88
C ASP A 315 -29.52 -44.99 -12.15
N ALA A 316 -28.37 -45.58 -12.50
CA ALA A 316 -27.07 -45.21 -11.95
C ALA A 316 -26.66 -43.78 -12.35
N ALA A 317 -26.88 -43.40 -13.61
CA ALA A 317 -26.58 -42.06 -14.11
C ALA A 317 -27.45 -40.99 -13.45
N GLN A 318 -28.76 -41.24 -13.30
CA GLN A 318 -29.66 -40.33 -12.59
C GLN A 318 -29.29 -40.21 -11.12
N LYS A 319 -29.01 -41.34 -10.45
CA LYS A 319 -28.55 -41.35 -9.05
C LYS A 319 -27.28 -40.53 -8.85
N ALA A 320 -26.33 -40.58 -9.78
CA ALA A 320 -25.12 -39.77 -9.71
C ALA A 320 -25.41 -38.26 -9.79
N LYS A 321 -26.37 -37.84 -10.63
CA LYS A 321 -26.82 -36.44 -10.71
C LYS A 321 -27.50 -36.01 -9.41
N ASP A 322 -28.35 -36.86 -8.84
CA ASP A 322 -29.05 -36.59 -7.58
C ASP A 322 -28.06 -36.49 -6.39
N ASP A 323 -27.08 -37.41 -6.35
CA ASP A 323 -26.00 -37.41 -5.35
C ASP A 323 -25.17 -36.10 -5.44
N LYS A 324 -24.86 -35.62 -6.66
CA LYS A 324 -24.18 -34.33 -6.89
C LYS A 324 -25.02 -33.14 -6.38
N VAL A 325 -26.32 -33.12 -6.64
CA VAL A 325 -27.23 -32.07 -6.13
C VAL A 325 -27.25 -32.07 -4.60
N LYS A 326 -27.37 -33.25 -3.98
CA LYS A 326 -27.37 -33.38 -2.52
C LYS A 326 -26.04 -32.93 -1.88
N GLN A 327 -24.92 -33.25 -2.51
CA GLN A 327 -23.60 -32.79 -2.08
C GLN A 327 -23.51 -31.27 -2.14
N LEU A 328 -23.84 -30.66 -3.28
CA LEU A 328 -23.80 -29.20 -3.46
C LEU A 328 -24.74 -28.47 -2.49
N GLN A 329 -25.91 -29.04 -2.19
CA GLN A 329 -26.82 -28.49 -1.19
C GLN A 329 -26.19 -28.49 0.21
N THR A 330 -25.47 -29.56 0.57
CA THR A 330 -24.79 -29.66 1.86
C THR A 330 -23.65 -28.63 1.95
N GLU A 331 -22.86 -28.49 0.89
CA GLU A 331 -21.78 -27.50 0.80
C GLU A 331 -22.33 -26.07 0.86
N LEU A 332 -23.44 -25.78 0.17
CA LEU A 332 -24.10 -24.47 0.21
C LEU A 332 -24.60 -24.13 1.62
N ASN A 333 -25.22 -25.09 2.32
CA ASN A 333 -25.68 -24.88 3.69
C ASN A 333 -24.51 -24.54 4.64
N ALA A 334 -23.36 -25.22 4.47
CA ALA A 334 -22.15 -24.92 5.23
C ALA A 334 -21.58 -23.53 4.89
N ALA A 335 -21.57 -23.16 3.60
CA ALA A 335 -21.13 -21.83 3.17
C ALA A 335 -22.06 -20.71 3.67
N GLN A 336 -23.37 -20.97 3.72
CA GLN A 336 -24.35 -20.04 4.30
C GLN A 336 -24.06 -19.82 5.79
N ALA A 337 -23.85 -20.89 6.58
CA ALA A 337 -23.52 -20.76 7.99
C ALA A 337 -22.21 -19.98 8.22
N ALA A 338 -21.20 -20.19 7.36
CA ALA A 338 -19.96 -19.42 7.39
C ALA A 338 -20.18 -17.94 7.06
N PHE A 339 -21.01 -17.63 6.06
CA PHE A 339 -21.40 -16.26 5.72
C PHE A 339 -22.15 -15.59 6.88
N ASP A 340 -23.14 -16.26 7.46
CA ASP A 340 -23.91 -15.75 8.60
C ASP A 340 -22.99 -15.44 9.81
N THR A 341 -22.00 -16.30 10.04
CA THR A 341 -20.97 -16.08 11.07
C THR A 341 -20.09 -14.88 10.74
N ALA A 342 -19.66 -14.74 9.48
CA ALA A 342 -18.78 -13.64 9.06
C ALA A 342 -19.46 -12.28 9.17
N VAL A 343 -20.79 -12.20 9.00
CA VAL A 343 -21.55 -10.94 9.15
C VAL A 343 -22.09 -10.71 10.55
N GLN A 344 -21.94 -11.69 11.46
CA GLN A 344 -22.51 -11.59 12.80
C GLN A 344 -21.91 -10.41 13.57
N GLY A 345 -22.74 -9.44 13.90
CA GLY A 345 -22.31 -8.24 14.65
C GLY A 345 -21.55 -7.21 13.82
N LEU A 346 -21.43 -7.40 12.50
CA LEU A 346 -20.87 -6.40 11.60
C LEU A 346 -21.94 -5.44 11.09
N ASP A 347 -21.67 -4.15 11.20
CA ASP A 347 -22.42 -3.12 10.48
C ASP A 347 -21.71 -2.83 9.16
N LEU A 348 -22.12 -3.50 8.07
CA LEU A 348 -21.47 -3.37 6.76
C LEU A 348 -21.56 -1.95 6.19
N ALA A 349 -22.45 -1.10 6.70
CA ALA A 349 -22.49 0.31 6.33
C ALA A 349 -21.38 1.14 6.98
N LYS A 350 -20.73 0.62 8.03
CA LYS A 350 -19.65 1.28 8.79
C LYS A 350 -18.26 0.69 8.54
N GLY A 351 -18.14 -0.38 7.77
CA GLY A 351 -16.87 -1.02 7.42
C GLY A 351 -16.92 -2.54 7.45
N GLY A 352 -15.77 -3.17 7.22
CA GLY A 352 -15.56 -4.60 7.31
C GLY A 352 -15.21 -5.07 8.72
N ALA A 353 -14.68 -6.29 8.82
CA ALA A 353 -14.42 -6.93 10.10
C ALA A 353 -13.20 -6.35 10.83
N ARG A 354 -12.19 -5.86 10.09
CA ARG A 354 -10.91 -5.42 10.65
C ARG A 354 -11.03 -4.03 11.28
N SER A 355 -11.64 -3.07 10.59
CA SER A 355 -11.86 -1.70 11.09
C SER A 355 -12.83 -1.66 12.27
N GLN A 356 -13.76 -2.61 12.34
CA GLN A 356 -14.70 -2.74 13.47
C GLN A 356 -14.12 -3.54 14.65
N SER A 357 -13.00 -4.25 14.46
CA SER A 357 -12.38 -5.07 15.49
C SER A 357 -11.84 -4.25 16.66
N GLN A 358 -11.91 -4.81 17.87
CA GLN A 358 -11.30 -4.17 19.05
C GLN A 358 -9.78 -4.03 18.89
N ALA A 359 -9.13 -5.00 18.26
CA ALA A 359 -7.69 -4.98 18.04
C ALA A 359 -7.22 -3.79 17.18
N PHE A 360 -8.00 -3.39 16.17
CA PHE A 360 -7.70 -2.19 15.39
C PHE A 360 -8.01 -0.91 16.18
N LYS A 361 -9.16 -0.85 16.87
CA LYS A 361 -9.53 0.31 17.72
C LYS A 361 -8.48 0.60 18.79
N ASP A 362 -7.86 -0.44 19.36
CA ASP A 362 -6.78 -0.29 20.34
C ASP A 362 -5.46 0.20 19.70
N ALA A 363 -5.30 0.04 18.38
CA ALA A 363 -4.07 0.29 17.64
C ALA A 363 -4.06 1.59 16.81
N GLU A 364 -5.21 2.02 16.28
CA GLU A 364 -5.35 3.06 15.25
C GLU A 364 -4.80 4.43 15.70
N GLY A 365 -4.94 4.78 16.98
CA GLY A 365 -4.49 6.07 17.48
C GLY A 365 -5.24 7.25 16.85
N LYS A 366 -4.57 8.39 16.69
CA LYS A 366 -5.18 9.59 16.06
C LYS A 366 -5.19 9.45 14.55
N PRO A 367 -6.27 9.82 13.83
CA PRO A 367 -6.28 9.77 12.38
C PRO A 367 -5.10 10.52 11.74
N LEU A 368 -4.47 9.90 10.75
CA LEU A 368 -3.32 10.48 10.04
C LEU A 368 -3.72 11.58 9.07
N THR A 369 -4.95 11.59 8.59
CA THR A 369 -5.45 12.58 7.64
C THR A 369 -6.80 13.12 8.11
N SER A 370 -7.21 14.26 7.55
CA SER A 370 -8.56 14.79 7.80
C SER A 370 -9.64 13.84 7.25
N TYR A 371 -9.36 13.15 6.14
CA TYR A 371 -10.29 12.20 5.53
C TYR A 371 -10.45 10.94 6.40
N GLY A 372 -9.36 10.36 6.91
CA GLY A 372 -9.41 9.23 7.84
C GLY A 372 -10.18 9.54 9.14
N ALA A 373 -10.28 10.81 9.53
CA ALA A 373 -11.07 11.21 10.71
C ALA A 373 -12.60 11.13 10.49
N THR A 374 -13.08 10.93 9.26
CA THR A 374 -14.50 10.93 8.94
C THR A 374 -15.22 9.65 9.37
N ALA A 375 -14.54 8.50 9.31
CA ALA A 375 -15.06 7.21 9.74
C ALA A 375 -13.93 6.21 10.04
N ASN A 376 -14.16 5.26 10.94
CA ASN A 376 -13.17 4.23 11.29
C ASN A 376 -12.71 3.40 10.07
N VAL A 377 -13.61 3.14 9.12
CA VAL A 377 -13.27 2.43 7.88
C VAL A 377 -12.29 3.22 7.01
N GLU A 378 -12.46 4.55 6.92
CA GLU A 378 -11.52 5.42 6.21
C GLU A 378 -10.20 5.56 6.96
N ASN A 379 -10.23 5.61 8.30
CA ASN A 379 -9.02 5.60 9.11
C ASN A 379 -8.20 4.32 8.90
N PHE A 380 -8.87 3.17 8.87
CA PHE A 380 -8.26 1.88 8.55
C PHE A 380 -7.58 1.90 7.18
N ALA A 381 -8.29 2.37 6.15
CA ALA A 381 -7.77 2.41 4.79
C ALA A 381 -6.58 3.40 4.64
N GLU A 382 -6.61 4.55 5.32
CA GLU A 382 -5.51 5.52 5.35
C GLU A 382 -4.26 4.98 6.06
N ASP A 383 -4.44 4.39 7.25
CA ASP A 383 -3.33 3.76 7.98
C ASP A 383 -2.76 2.57 7.18
N PHE A 384 -3.62 1.79 6.53
CA PHE A 384 -3.22 0.68 5.66
C PHE A 384 -2.43 1.17 4.44
N ALA A 385 -2.91 2.22 3.77
CA ALA A 385 -2.21 2.79 2.62
C ALA A 385 -0.83 3.31 3.03
N LEU A 386 -0.71 3.94 4.21
CA LEU A 386 0.60 4.34 4.73
C LEU A 386 1.46 3.14 5.14
N PHE A 387 0.87 2.07 5.70
CA PHE A 387 1.61 0.84 6.01
C PHE A 387 2.24 0.22 4.77
N VAL A 388 1.51 0.20 3.65
CA VAL A 388 1.99 -0.38 2.39
C VAL A 388 3.03 0.54 1.73
N LEU A 389 2.75 1.83 1.63
CA LEU A 389 3.56 2.75 0.83
C LEU A 389 4.74 3.35 1.62
N ASP A 390 4.56 3.66 2.91
CA ASP A 390 5.59 4.26 3.77
C ASP A 390 5.59 3.64 5.19
N PRO A 391 5.91 2.34 5.32
CA PRO A 391 5.81 1.61 6.59
C PRO A 391 6.64 2.24 7.71
N GLU A 392 7.80 2.81 7.40
CA GLU A 392 8.65 3.46 8.40
C GLU A 392 8.04 4.78 8.90
N LEU A 393 7.37 5.56 8.04
CA LEU A 393 6.62 6.72 8.51
C LEU A 393 5.45 6.30 9.39
N LEU A 394 4.65 5.30 9.00
CA LEU A 394 3.57 4.80 9.85
C LEU A 394 4.11 4.33 11.20
N LYS A 395 5.22 3.58 11.21
CA LYS A 395 5.87 3.12 12.44
C LYS A 395 6.32 4.27 13.34
N SER A 396 6.80 5.37 12.75
CA SER A 396 7.22 6.56 13.46
C SER A 396 6.03 7.33 14.06
N LEU A 397 4.91 7.46 13.32
CA LEU A 397 3.73 8.24 13.71
C LEU A 397 2.72 7.45 14.55
N ARG A 398 2.44 6.20 14.18
CA ARG A 398 1.45 5.27 14.76
C ARG A 398 2.05 3.86 14.90
N PRO A 399 2.99 3.65 15.84
CA PRO A 399 3.68 2.37 15.98
C PRO A 399 2.76 1.18 16.27
N GLN A 400 1.63 1.40 16.96
CA GLN A 400 0.66 0.34 17.26
C GLN A 400 -0.15 -0.05 16.01
N ALA A 401 -0.61 0.91 15.21
CA ALA A 401 -1.21 0.65 13.91
C ALA A 401 -0.24 -0.12 13.00
N HIS A 402 1.01 0.34 12.88
CA HIS A 402 2.04 -0.39 12.12
C HIS A 402 2.24 -1.83 12.63
N ALA A 403 2.25 -2.05 13.95
CA ALA A 403 2.38 -3.38 14.54
C ALA A 403 1.15 -4.25 14.23
N TYR A 404 -0.05 -3.68 14.28
CA TYR A 404 -1.28 -4.34 13.88
C TYR A 404 -1.21 -4.81 12.42
N PHE A 405 -0.88 -3.92 11.47
CA PHE A 405 -0.78 -4.31 10.06
C PHE A 405 0.37 -5.30 9.81
N SER A 406 1.52 -5.10 10.47
CA SER A 406 2.64 -6.06 10.40
C SER A 406 2.25 -7.47 10.82
N LYS A 407 1.40 -7.62 11.85
CA LYS A 407 0.92 -8.92 12.31
C LYS A 407 -0.05 -9.57 11.33
N ASN A 408 -0.80 -8.77 10.58
CA ASN A 408 -1.90 -9.25 9.75
C ASN A 408 -1.52 -9.45 8.27
N PHE A 409 -0.45 -8.80 7.78
CA PHE A 409 -0.15 -8.71 6.35
C PHE A 409 1.32 -8.96 5.94
N LYS A 410 2.22 -9.26 6.89
CA LYS A 410 3.62 -9.62 6.58
C LYS A 410 3.83 -11.11 6.36
#